data_AF-A0A5S4FRE8-F1
#
_entry.id   AF-A0A5S4FRE8-F1
#
_cell.length_a   1.000
_cell.length_b   1.000
_cell.length_c   1.000
_cell.angle_alpha   90.00
_cell.angle_beta   90.00
_cell.angle_gamma   90.00
#
_symmetry.space_group_name_H-M   'P 1'
#
loop_
_entity.id
_entity.type
_entity.pdbx_description
1 polymer ?
#
loop_
_entity_poly.entity_id
_entity_poly.type
_entity_poly.pdbx_seq_one_letter_code
_entity_poly.pdbx_strand_id
1 'polypeptide(L)'
;MIMRVVAGAAAGFIVFSGTAAADPITAAELIANDLYKAGKLAKTSCTAKKGTTKAATEKYIRTLVGCLGKAWRKDAVKVEISYHKDGKKKYKSWPFVTGEGIYVGLADDWVKTKNELPVFHAMASVYGEVVQVQTGIATAAKTLDYGGDEKLLEQQERRYSYQQDCLAGAAAKALGRPAKGWKLKGNQLYWFDQGYKAGGPSACNTWKASASKVA
;
A
#
# COMPACT_ATOMS: atom_id res chain seq x y z
N MET A 1 -32.72 -8.82 70.74
CA MET A 1 -31.94 -9.98 70.27
C MET A 1 -32.91 -10.85 69.47
N ILE A 2 -32.82 -11.09 68.15
CA ILE A 2 -31.67 -11.36 67.28
C ILE A 2 -32.00 -10.78 65.88
N MET A 3 -31.06 -10.02 65.30
CA MET A 3 -31.09 -9.63 63.88
C MET A 3 -30.79 -10.85 63.01
N ARG A 4 -31.57 -11.07 61.95
CA ARG A 4 -31.19 -11.96 60.84
C ARG A 4 -30.93 -11.11 59.60
N VAL A 5 -29.65 -10.98 59.27
CA VAL A 5 -29.13 -10.40 58.04
C VAL A 5 -29.40 -11.39 56.90
N VAL A 6 -30.09 -10.95 55.85
CA VAL A 6 -30.16 -11.68 54.58
C VAL A 6 -29.03 -11.16 53.70
N ALA A 7 -28.02 -11.99 53.48
CA ALA A 7 -27.02 -11.84 52.44
C ALA A 7 -27.49 -12.63 51.20
N GLY A 8 -27.31 -12.08 49.99
CA GLY A 8 -27.72 -12.76 48.76
C GLY A 8 -27.33 -12.05 47.46
N ALA A 9 -26.03 -12.03 47.18
CA ALA A 9 -25.36 -11.97 45.88
C ALA A 9 -25.95 -11.08 44.76
N ALA A 10 -25.33 -9.91 44.55
CA ALA A 10 -25.31 -9.25 43.25
C ALA A 10 -24.43 -10.07 42.29
N ALA A 11 -25.04 -10.77 41.34
CA ALA A 11 -24.34 -11.40 40.24
C ALA A 11 -23.77 -10.30 39.33
N GLY A 12 -22.46 -10.02 39.47
CA GLY A 12 -21.73 -9.13 38.58
C GLY A 12 -21.69 -9.72 37.17
N PHE A 13 -22.35 -9.08 36.22
CA PHE A 13 -22.08 -9.29 34.81
C PHE A 13 -20.66 -8.81 34.52
N ILE A 14 -19.70 -9.74 34.47
CA ILE A 14 -18.40 -9.49 33.86
C ILE A 14 -18.66 -9.38 32.36
N VAL A 15 -18.82 -8.14 31.88
CA VAL A 15 -18.72 -7.85 30.46
C VAL A 15 -17.27 -8.07 30.09
N PHE A 16 -16.94 -9.27 29.59
CA PHE A 16 -15.71 -9.46 28.86
C PHE A 16 -15.79 -8.54 27.64
N SER A 17 -15.14 -7.37 27.73
CA SER A 17 -14.76 -6.59 26.57
C SER A 17 -13.70 -7.40 25.83
N GLY A 18 -14.12 -8.46 25.15
CA GLY A 18 -13.28 -9.16 24.19
C GLY A 18 -12.85 -8.13 23.18
N THR A 19 -11.59 -7.73 23.21
CA THR A 19 -10.93 -7.17 22.03
C THR A 19 -11.20 -8.18 20.93
N ALA A 20 -12.03 -7.83 19.95
CA ALA A 20 -12.24 -8.65 18.77
C ALA A 20 -10.87 -8.86 18.12
N ALA A 21 -10.23 -9.97 18.46
CA ALA A 21 -9.09 -10.45 17.74
C ALA A 21 -9.67 -10.83 16.38
N ALA A 22 -9.38 -10.02 15.36
CA ALA A 22 -9.69 -10.38 13.99
C ALA A 22 -9.19 -11.81 13.77
N ASP A 23 -10.07 -12.69 13.25
CA ASP A 23 -9.69 -14.07 12.99
C ASP A 23 -8.39 -14.11 12.18
N PRO A 24 -7.46 -15.01 12.53
CA PRO A 24 -6.17 -15.06 11.87
C PRO A 24 -6.37 -15.33 10.38
N ILE A 25 -5.78 -14.49 9.53
CA ILE A 25 -5.81 -14.68 8.08
C ILE A 25 -5.04 -15.96 7.76
N THR A 26 -5.73 -16.98 7.22
CA THR A 26 -5.14 -18.29 6.93
C THR A 26 -4.87 -18.53 5.45
N ALA A 27 -5.39 -17.69 4.54
CA ALA A 27 -5.23 -17.83 3.10
C ALA A 27 -3.74 -17.86 2.69
N ALA A 28 -3.29 -19.00 2.14
CA ALA A 28 -1.88 -19.26 1.84
C ALA A 28 -1.31 -18.28 0.81
N GLU A 29 -2.13 -17.87 -0.17
CA GLU A 29 -1.83 -16.89 -1.21
C GLU A 29 -1.46 -15.53 -0.63
N LEU A 30 -1.96 -15.20 0.58
CA LEU A 30 -1.70 -13.95 1.27
C LEU A 30 -0.51 -14.07 2.22
N ILE A 31 -0.43 -15.16 2.99
CA ILE A 31 0.53 -15.29 4.10
C ILE A 31 1.83 -16.04 3.72
N ALA A 32 1.81 -16.85 2.67
CA ALA A 32 2.91 -17.72 2.24
C ALA A 32 3.30 -17.53 0.76
N ASN A 33 2.86 -16.42 0.13
CA ASN A 33 3.15 -16.09 -1.26
C ASN A 33 4.66 -16.12 -1.58
N ASP A 34 5.02 -16.65 -2.75
CA ASP A 34 6.42 -16.71 -3.20
C ASP A 34 7.06 -15.33 -3.40
N LEU A 35 6.26 -14.27 -3.57
CA LEU A 35 6.74 -12.90 -3.56
C LEU A 35 7.64 -12.61 -2.35
N TYR A 36 7.32 -13.13 -1.16
CA TYR A 36 8.09 -12.86 0.06
C TYR A 36 9.44 -13.60 0.12
N LYS A 37 9.64 -14.59 -0.75
CA LYS A 37 10.92 -15.31 -0.87
C LYS A 37 11.84 -14.65 -1.90
N ALA A 38 11.32 -13.72 -2.70
CA ALA A 38 12.11 -13.03 -3.70
C ALA A 38 13.22 -12.18 -3.06
N GLY A 39 14.37 -12.16 -3.72
CA GLY A 39 15.54 -11.42 -3.28
C GLY A 39 15.38 -9.90 -3.41
N LYS A 40 16.47 -9.18 -3.09
CA LYS A 40 16.54 -7.73 -3.26
C LYS A 40 16.33 -7.35 -4.73
N LEU A 41 15.68 -6.22 -4.95
CA LEU A 41 15.55 -5.63 -6.28
C LEU A 41 16.91 -5.19 -6.80
N ALA A 42 17.10 -5.31 -8.10
CA ALA A 42 18.32 -4.85 -8.75
C ALA A 42 18.41 -3.33 -8.66
N LYS A 43 19.60 -2.82 -8.28
CA LYS A 43 19.88 -1.39 -8.37
C LYS A 43 19.72 -0.95 -9.82
N THR A 44 18.79 -0.04 -10.07
CA THR A 44 18.35 0.33 -11.41
C THR A 44 18.56 1.83 -11.60
N SER A 45 19.39 2.20 -12.57
CA SER A 45 19.52 3.59 -12.97
C SER A 45 18.21 4.06 -13.59
N CYS A 46 17.67 5.18 -13.10
CA CYS A 46 16.43 5.76 -13.63
C CYS A 46 16.66 7.20 -14.04
N THR A 47 16.48 7.49 -15.32
CA THR A 47 16.67 8.83 -15.91
C THR A 47 15.43 9.72 -15.82
N ALA A 48 14.37 9.25 -15.17
CA ALA A 48 13.14 10.01 -14.97
C ALA A 48 13.44 11.29 -14.17
N LYS A 49 13.15 12.45 -14.77
CA LYS A 49 13.28 13.77 -14.15
C LYS A 49 11.92 14.44 -14.14
N LYS A 50 11.45 14.85 -12.95
CA LYS A 50 10.19 15.57 -12.82
C LYS A 50 10.34 17.02 -13.31
N GLY A 51 9.51 17.42 -14.27
CA GLY A 51 9.32 18.83 -14.65
C GLY A 51 7.99 19.38 -14.14
N THR A 52 7.70 20.66 -14.38
CA THR A 52 6.47 21.34 -13.89
C THR A 52 5.44 21.64 -14.99
N THR A 53 5.51 20.93 -16.11
CA THR A 53 4.52 21.03 -17.21
C THR A 53 3.80 19.71 -17.37
N LYS A 54 2.62 19.72 -18.00
CA LYS A 54 1.85 18.51 -18.32
C LYS A 54 2.73 17.49 -19.05
N ALA A 55 3.32 17.89 -20.19
CA ALA A 55 4.16 17.02 -21.01
C ALA A 55 5.38 16.47 -20.24
N ALA A 56 6.05 17.29 -19.43
CA ALA A 56 7.17 16.83 -18.62
C ALA A 56 6.74 15.84 -17.52
N THR A 57 5.56 16.03 -16.94
CA THR A 57 5.00 15.13 -15.91
C THR A 57 4.57 13.79 -16.51
N GLU A 58 3.92 13.80 -17.68
CA GLU A 58 3.58 12.58 -18.42
C GLU A 58 4.83 11.79 -18.80
N LYS A 59 5.87 12.48 -19.33
CA LYS A 59 7.17 11.85 -19.63
C LYS A 59 7.81 11.25 -18.39
N TYR A 60 7.79 11.96 -17.26
CA TYR A 60 8.28 11.46 -15.98
C TYR A 60 7.56 10.18 -15.56
N ILE A 61 6.23 10.17 -15.57
CA ILE A 61 5.40 9.01 -15.18
C ILE A 61 5.74 7.79 -16.05
N ARG A 62 5.73 7.94 -17.37
CA ARG A 62 6.02 6.84 -18.31
C ARG A 62 7.43 6.29 -18.14
N THR A 63 8.41 7.18 -18.01
CA THR A 63 9.81 6.79 -17.80
C THR A 63 9.97 6.07 -16.46
N LEU A 64 9.33 6.57 -15.40
CA LEU A 64 9.36 5.98 -14.07
C LEU A 64 8.76 4.56 -14.06
N VAL A 65 7.60 4.35 -14.69
CA VAL A 65 7.00 3.01 -14.81
C VAL A 65 7.93 2.04 -15.53
N GLY A 66 8.63 2.50 -16.58
CA GLY A 66 9.66 1.70 -17.24
C GLY A 66 10.85 1.34 -16.32
N CYS A 67 11.29 2.27 -15.46
CA CYS A 67 12.32 2.00 -14.46
C CYS A 67 11.85 0.98 -13.41
N LEU A 68 10.61 1.10 -12.96
CA LEU A 68 10.00 0.18 -11.99
C LEU A 68 9.92 -1.23 -12.58
N GLY A 69 9.48 -1.38 -13.84
CA GLY A 69 9.46 -2.68 -14.52
C GLY A 69 10.84 -3.34 -14.62
N LYS A 70 11.88 -2.56 -14.92
CA LYS A 70 13.26 -3.07 -14.91
C LYS A 70 13.69 -3.54 -13.51
N ALA A 71 13.42 -2.74 -12.48
CA ALA A 71 13.79 -3.09 -11.10
C ALA A 71 13.08 -4.37 -10.61
N TRP A 72 11.82 -4.55 -10.98
CA TRP A 72 11.00 -5.71 -10.65
C TRP A 72 11.14 -6.88 -11.62
N ARG A 73 11.94 -6.75 -12.70
CA ARG A 73 12.09 -7.74 -13.78
C ARG A 73 10.75 -8.17 -14.37
N LYS A 74 9.89 -7.20 -14.65
CA LYS A 74 8.56 -7.40 -15.22
C LYS A 74 8.49 -6.92 -16.66
N ASP A 75 7.52 -7.49 -17.38
CA ASP A 75 7.15 -7.03 -18.71
C ASP A 75 6.70 -5.57 -18.71
N ALA A 76 6.68 -4.98 -19.89
CA ALA A 76 6.25 -3.61 -20.07
C ALA A 76 4.81 -3.41 -19.59
N VAL A 77 4.62 -2.46 -18.68
CA VAL A 77 3.30 -2.06 -18.18
C VAL A 77 2.81 -0.84 -18.96
N LYS A 78 1.64 -0.96 -19.60
CA LYS A 78 1.01 0.16 -20.31
C LYS A 78 0.63 1.26 -19.31
N VAL A 79 0.78 2.51 -19.72
CA VAL A 79 0.33 3.66 -18.95
C VAL A 79 -0.62 4.50 -19.78
N GLU A 80 -1.84 4.67 -19.29
CA GLU A 80 -2.80 5.64 -19.80
C GLU A 80 -2.81 6.86 -18.89
N ILE A 81 -2.85 8.05 -19.48
CA ILE A 81 -2.86 9.30 -18.71
C ILE A 81 -3.97 10.19 -19.27
N SER A 82 -4.92 10.55 -18.41
CA SER A 82 -5.99 11.48 -18.70
C SER A 82 -5.80 12.74 -17.86
N TYR A 83 -5.64 13.89 -18.53
CA TYR A 83 -5.44 15.16 -17.83
C TYR A 83 -6.77 15.88 -17.59
N HIS A 84 -7.11 16.08 -16.32
CA HIS A 84 -8.27 16.87 -15.93
C HIS A 84 -7.83 18.32 -15.70
N LYS A 85 -8.06 19.16 -16.70
CA LYS A 85 -7.87 20.61 -16.58
C LYS A 85 -8.97 21.16 -15.65
N ASP A 86 -8.56 21.97 -14.68
CA ASP A 86 -9.40 22.53 -13.63
C ASP A 86 -10.84 22.88 -14.07
N GLY A 87 -11.80 22.34 -13.33
CA GLY A 87 -13.21 22.72 -13.39
C GLY A 87 -13.79 22.74 -11.99
N LYS A 88 -13.69 23.89 -11.30
CA LYS A 88 -14.36 24.30 -10.04
C LYS A 88 -14.26 23.36 -8.81
N LYS A 89 -13.80 22.12 -8.94
CA LYS A 89 -13.54 21.14 -7.87
C LYS A 89 -12.05 20.77 -7.88
N LYS A 90 -11.45 20.65 -6.69
CA LYS A 90 -10.05 20.30 -6.46
C LYS A 90 -9.79 18.83 -6.85
N TYR A 91 -9.70 18.53 -8.15
CA TYR A 91 -9.24 17.22 -8.60
C TYR A 91 -7.77 17.04 -8.21
N LYS A 92 -7.44 15.93 -7.56
CA LYS A 92 -6.06 15.52 -7.28
C LYS A 92 -5.69 14.38 -8.20
N SER A 93 -4.41 14.29 -8.51
CA SER A 93 -3.92 13.21 -9.34
C SER A 93 -4.05 11.87 -8.61
N TRP A 94 -4.48 10.84 -9.33
CA TRP A 94 -4.74 9.52 -8.77
C TRP A 94 -4.39 8.42 -9.78
N PRO A 95 -3.42 7.54 -9.47
CA PRO A 95 -3.16 6.36 -10.26
C PRO A 95 -3.96 5.14 -9.76
N PHE A 96 -4.30 4.21 -10.65
CA PHE A 96 -4.84 2.90 -10.28
C PHE A 96 -4.53 1.85 -11.35
N VAL A 97 -4.56 0.57 -10.96
CA VAL A 97 -4.38 -0.55 -11.89
C VAL A 97 -5.67 -0.85 -12.64
N THR A 98 -5.56 -1.09 -13.94
CA THR A 98 -6.63 -1.57 -14.82
C THR A 98 -6.27 -2.95 -15.38
N GLY A 99 -7.20 -3.59 -16.09
CA GLY A 99 -6.89 -4.83 -16.83
C GLY A 99 -5.82 -4.67 -17.92
N GLU A 100 -5.54 -3.43 -18.35
CA GLU A 100 -4.57 -3.14 -19.42
C GLU A 100 -3.23 -2.60 -18.92
N GLY A 101 -3.14 -2.18 -17.65
CA GLY A 101 -1.93 -1.55 -17.09
C GLY A 101 -2.24 -0.57 -15.97
N ILE A 102 -1.62 0.61 -16.01
CA ILE A 102 -1.86 1.68 -15.04
C ILE A 102 -2.59 2.84 -15.73
N TYR A 103 -3.70 3.28 -15.14
CA TYR A 103 -4.34 4.53 -15.48
C TYR A 103 -3.88 5.62 -14.51
N VAL A 104 -3.67 6.84 -15.01
CA VAL A 104 -3.39 8.02 -14.19
C VAL A 104 -4.38 9.13 -14.55
N GLY A 105 -5.26 9.45 -13.62
CA GLY A 105 -5.97 10.73 -13.62
C GLY A 105 -4.98 11.80 -13.21
N LEU A 106 -4.49 12.60 -14.16
CA LEU A 106 -3.48 13.62 -13.93
C LEU A 106 -4.14 14.99 -13.71
N ALA A 107 -3.70 15.71 -12.69
CA ALA A 107 -4.19 17.03 -12.34
C ALA A 107 -3.03 17.97 -11.95
N ASP A 108 -3.40 19.20 -11.61
CA ASP A 108 -2.47 20.30 -11.35
C ASP A 108 -1.55 20.08 -10.14
N ASP A 109 -1.97 19.28 -9.16
CA ASP A 109 -1.15 18.96 -7.98
C ASP A 109 0.14 18.23 -8.35
N TRP A 110 0.07 17.27 -9.29
CA TRP A 110 1.27 16.62 -9.82
C TRP A 110 1.93 17.44 -10.91
N VAL A 111 1.18 18.12 -11.77
CA VAL A 111 1.78 18.93 -12.85
C VAL A 111 2.62 20.07 -12.29
N LYS A 112 2.11 20.81 -11.29
CA LYS A 112 2.74 22.03 -10.76
C LYS A 112 3.75 21.77 -9.63
N THR A 113 3.73 20.60 -8.98
CA THR A 113 4.68 20.31 -7.90
C THR A 113 6.12 20.24 -8.40
N LYS A 114 7.03 20.92 -7.69
CA LYS A 114 8.49 20.78 -7.84
C LYS A 114 9.05 19.61 -7.04
N ASN A 115 8.32 19.13 -6.03
CA ASN A 115 8.73 17.98 -5.23
C ASN A 115 8.24 16.69 -5.91
N GLU A 116 9.16 15.85 -6.35
CA GLU A 116 8.84 14.60 -7.03
C GLU A 116 8.43 13.46 -6.09
N LEU A 117 8.78 13.51 -4.80
CA LEU A 117 8.60 12.37 -3.89
C LEU A 117 7.13 11.92 -3.76
N PRO A 118 6.12 12.83 -3.66
CA PRO A 118 4.73 12.40 -3.65
C PRO A 118 4.30 11.70 -4.95
N VAL A 119 4.78 12.18 -6.10
CA VAL A 119 4.47 11.58 -7.41
C VAL A 119 5.17 10.23 -7.55
N PHE A 120 6.43 10.15 -7.13
CA PHE A 120 7.19 8.89 -7.10
C PHE A 120 6.48 7.85 -6.22
N HIS A 121 6.13 8.22 -4.98
CA HIS A 121 5.53 7.30 -4.02
C HIS A 121 4.21 6.73 -4.56
N ALA A 122 3.30 7.58 -5.05
CA ALA A 122 2.05 7.13 -5.63
C ALA A 122 2.24 6.18 -6.82
N MET A 123 3.17 6.51 -7.73
CA MET A 123 3.48 5.65 -8.88
C MET A 123 4.20 4.35 -8.49
N ALA A 124 5.01 4.36 -7.43
CA ALA A 124 5.68 3.18 -6.92
C ALA A 124 4.71 2.27 -6.15
N SER A 125 3.75 2.83 -5.41
CA SER A 125 2.71 2.08 -4.70
C SER A 125 1.76 1.40 -5.68
N VAL A 126 1.26 2.11 -6.72
CA VAL A 126 0.41 1.47 -7.76
C VAL A 126 1.19 0.43 -8.56
N TYR A 127 2.51 0.57 -8.72
CA TYR A 127 3.32 -0.48 -9.31
C TYR A 127 3.49 -1.68 -8.36
N GLY A 128 3.57 -1.44 -7.05
CA GLY A 128 3.45 -2.48 -6.03
C GLY A 128 2.13 -3.24 -6.17
N GLU A 129 1.05 -2.55 -6.50
CA GLU A 129 -0.23 -3.20 -6.82
C GLU A 129 -0.16 -4.08 -8.08
N VAL A 130 0.51 -3.63 -9.15
CA VAL A 130 0.78 -4.47 -10.32
C VAL A 130 1.51 -5.76 -9.92
N VAL A 131 2.48 -5.67 -9.00
CA VAL A 131 3.16 -6.86 -8.46
C VAL A 131 2.18 -7.75 -7.69
N GLN A 132 1.33 -7.19 -6.83
CA GLN A 132 0.30 -7.96 -6.09
C GLN A 132 -0.68 -8.67 -7.03
N VAL A 133 -1.10 -8.03 -8.12
CA VAL A 133 -1.96 -8.63 -9.15
C VAL A 133 -1.25 -9.82 -9.81
N GLN A 134 -0.02 -9.63 -10.26
CA GLN A 134 0.75 -10.66 -10.95
C GLN A 134 1.14 -11.85 -10.06
N THR A 135 1.15 -11.68 -8.74
CA THR A 135 1.45 -12.76 -7.78
C THR A 135 0.21 -13.37 -7.16
N GLY A 136 -1.00 -13.02 -7.65
CA GLY A 136 -2.27 -13.54 -7.15
C GLY A 136 -2.73 -12.99 -5.80
N ILE A 137 -1.95 -12.10 -5.18
CA ILE A 137 -2.30 -11.49 -3.88
C ILE A 137 -3.54 -10.61 -4.03
N ALA A 138 -3.64 -9.81 -5.09
CA ALA A 138 -4.80 -8.92 -5.28
C ALA A 138 -6.10 -9.71 -5.40
N THR A 139 -6.09 -10.83 -6.14
CA THR A 139 -7.24 -11.73 -6.24
C THR A 139 -7.59 -12.30 -4.88
N ALA A 140 -6.62 -12.89 -4.17
CA ALA A 140 -6.85 -13.49 -2.86
C ALA A 140 -7.34 -12.48 -1.81
N ALA A 141 -6.85 -11.23 -1.86
CA ALA A 141 -7.27 -10.15 -0.97
C ALA A 141 -8.72 -9.74 -1.24
N LYS A 142 -9.10 -9.62 -2.52
CA LYS A 142 -10.46 -9.24 -2.93
C LYS A 142 -11.50 -10.31 -2.61
N THR A 143 -11.11 -11.59 -2.63
CA THR A 143 -12.00 -12.71 -2.34
C THR A 143 -11.93 -13.18 -0.89
N LEU A 144 -11.16 -12.49 -0.04
CA LEU A 144 -11.05 -12.85 1.36
C LEU A 144 -12.39 -12.56 2.04
N ASP A 145 -12.93 -13.56 2.73
CA ASP A 145 -14.16 -13.38 3.47
C ASP A 145 -13.91 -12.44 4.66
N TYR A 146 -14.87 -11.54 4.89
CA TYR A 146 -14.89 -10.65 6.04
C TYR A 146 -16.17 -10.81 6.86
N GLY A 147 -17.03 -11.78 6.53
CA GLY A 147 -18.21 -12.14 7.32
C GLY A 147 -19.23 -11.01 7.49
N GLY A 148 -19.17 -9.97 6.66
CA GLY A 148 -19.96 -8.75 6.83
C GLY A 148 -19.44 -7.78 7.90
N ASP A 149 -18.31 -8.05 8.55
CA ASP A 149 -17.68 -7.14 9.53
C ASP A 149 -16.87 -6.05 8.82
N GLU A 150 -17.39 -4.82 8.84
CA GLU A 150 -16.75 -3.65 8.24
C GLU A 150 -15.36 -3.35 8.83
N LYS A 151 -15.15 -3.60 10.14
CA LYS A 151 -13.83 -3.37 10.76
C LYS A 151 -12.81 -4.38 10.25
N LEU A 152 -13.25 -5.60 10.00
CA LEU A 152 -12.42 -6.63 9.39
C LEU A 152 -12.08 -6.25 7.95
N LEU A 153 -13.07 -5.81 7.15
CA LEU A 153 -12.85 -5.31 5.80
C LEU A 153 -11.82 -4.17 5.77
N GLU A 154 -12.00 -3.14 6.60
CA GLU A 154 -11.06 -2.01 6.69
C GLU A 154 -9.64 -2.47 7.08
N GLN A 155 -9.51 -3.49 7.94
CA GLN A 155 -8.19 -4.03 8.29
C GLN A 155 -7.57 -4.76 7.09
N GLN A 156 -8.35 -5.52 6.33
CA GLN A 156 -7.88 -6.21 5.12
C GLN A 156 -7.44 -5.20 4.04
N GLU A 157 -8.20 -4.12 3.84
CA GLU A 157 -7.82 -3.02 2.94
C GLU A 157 -6.54 -2.32 3.39
N ARG A 158 -6.37 -2.09 4.70
CA ARG A 158 -5.13 -1.54 5.27
C ARG A 158 -3.94 -2.47 5.02
N ARG A 159 -4.10 -3.80 5.19
CA ARG A 159 -3.04 -4.78 4.87
C ARG A 159 -2.64 -4.70 3.40
N TYR A 160 -3.62 -4.63 2.50
CA TYR A 160 -3.39 -4.53 1.06
C TYR A 160 -2.65 -3.24 0.70
N SER A 161 -3.13 -2.08 1.18
CA SER A 161 -2.54 -0.77 0.93
C SER A 161 -1.13 -0.63 1.52
N TYR A 162 -0.90 -1.07 2.75
CA TYR A 162 0.42 -0.99 3.38
C TYR A 162 1.45 -1.90 2.72
N GLN A 163 1.02 -3.00 2.10
CA GLN A 163 1.91 -3.81 1.31
C GLN A 163 2.36 -3.05 0.06
N GLN A 164 1.49 -2.28 -0.60
CA GLN A 164 1.87 -1.40 -1.70
C GLN A 164 2.92 -0.38 -1.26
N ASP A 165 2.75 0.26 -0.09
CA ASP A 165 3.72 1.21 0.45
C ASP A 165 5.07 0.55 0.77
N CYS A 166 5.06 -0.68 1.29
CA CYS A 166 6.29 -1.43 1.50
C CYS A 166 7.00 -1.75 0.18
N LEU A 167 6.27 -2.23 -0.83
CA LEU A 167 6.83 -2.48 -2.15
C LEU A 167 7.36 -1.18 -2.80
N ALA A 168 6.68 -0.05 -2.57
CA ALA A 168 7.15 1.27 -2.97
C ALA A 168 8.47 1.65 -2.28
N GLY A 169 8.65 1.32 -1.01
CA GLY A 169 9.91 1.50 -0.27
C GLY A 169 11.05 0.68 -0.87
N ALA A 170 10.80 -0.59 -1.19
CA ALA A 170 11.78 -1.45 -1.86
C ALA A 170 12.19 -0.86 -3.21
N ALA A 171 11.23 -0.40 -4.01
CA ALA A 171 11.47 0.26 -5.29
C ALA A 171 12.24 1.58 -5.13
N ALA A 172 11.91 2.39 -4.12
CA ALA A 172 12.61 3.64 -3.82
C ALA A 172 14.11 3.40 -3.61
N LYS A 173 14.49 2.36 -2.85
CA LYS A 173 15.89 1.97 -2.68
C LYS A 173 16.53 1.52 -3.99
N ALA A 174 15.84 0.67 -4.75
CA ALA A 174 16.35 0.14 -6.02
C ALA A 174 16.63 1.26 -7.05
N LEU A 175 15.79 2.29 -7.09
CA LEU A 175 15.88 3.45 -7.99
C LEU A 175 16.67 4.64 -7.39
N GLY A 176 17.35 4.43 -6.26
CA GLY A 176 18.24 5.43 -5.65
C GLY A 176 17.53 6.65 -5.05
N ARG A 177 16.25 6.54 -4.67
CA ARG A 177 15.52 7.59 -3.95
C ARG A 177 15.90 7.61 -2.47
N PRO A 178 15.80 8.76 -1.79
CA PRO A 178 16.22 8.89 -0.39
C PRO A 178 15.31 8.09 0.57
N ALA A 179 15.87 7.69 1.72
CA ALA A 179 15.10 7.03 2.78
C ALA A 179 14.14 7.98 3.53
N LYS A 180 14.36 9.30 3.43
CA LYS A 180 13.66 10.34 4.20
C LYS A 180 13.09 11.41 3.26
N GLY A 181 12.21 12.26 3.79
CA GLY A 181 11.58 13.37 3.04
C GLY A 181 10.19 13.04 2.48
N TRP A 182 9.71 11.83 2.71
CA TRP A 182 8.37 11.38 2.34
C TRP A 182 7.31 12.00 3.24
N LYS A 183 6.14 12.33 2.67
CA LYS A 183 4.97 12.81 3.42
C LYS A 183 4.06 11.65 3.88
N LEU A 184 4.68 10.58 4.37
CA LEU A 184 4.00 9.40 4.91
C LEU A 184 3.93 9.50 6.43
N LYS A 185 2.91 8.89 7.05
CA LYS A 185 2.72 8.89 8.51
C LYS A 185 2.25 7.53 9.00
N GLY A 186 2.42 7.28 10.30
CA GLY A 186 1.90 6.08 10.95
C GLY A 186 2.38 4.79 10.30
N ASN A 187 1.46 3.84 10.13
CA ASN A 187 1.76 2.53 9.53
C ASN A 187 2.19 2.63 8.06
N GLN A 188 1.74 3.66 7.34
CA GLN A 188 2.20 3.93 5.97
C GLN A 188 3.71 4.14 5.89
N LEU A 189 4.23 5.02 6.77
CA LEU A 189 5.67 5.29 6.85
C LEU A 189 6.43 4.05 7.36
N TYR A 190 5.88 3.35 8.36
CA TYR A 190 6.49 2.14 8.90
C TYR A 190 6.73 1.09 7.82
N TRP A 191 5.70 0.78 7.01
CA TRP A 191 5.81 -0.24 5.97
C TRP A 191 6.69 0.18 4.81
N PHE A 192 6.60 1.45 4.39
CA PHE A 192 7.55 2.02 3.43
C PHE A 192 9.00 1.84 3.91
N ASP A 193 9.28 2.15 5.18
CA ASP A 193 10.62 1.99 5.76
C ASP A 193 11.07 0.53 5.84
N GLN A 194 10.17 -0.43 6.11
CA GLN A 194 10.50 -1.85 6.08
C GLN A 194 10.98 -2.28 4.70
N GLY A 195 10.22 -1.94 3.66
CA GLY A 195 10.57 -2.24 2.28
C GLY A 195 11.85 -1.54 1.84
N TYR A 196 12.02 -0.27 2.22
CA TYR A 196 13.25 0.47 1.94
C TYR A 196 14.47 -0.17 2.61
N LYS A 197 14.37 -0.56 3.89
CA LYS A 197 15.49 -1.21 4.60
C LYS A 197 15.84 -2.55 3.95
N ALA A 198 14.84 -3.39 3.70
CA ALA A 198 15.03 -4.70 3.06
C ALA A 198 15.57 -4.58 1.63
N GLY A 199 15.08 -3.60 0.86
CA GLY A 199 15.38 -3.44 -0.57
C GLY A 199 14.72 -4.50 -1.45
N GLY A 200 13.68 -5.16 -0.95
CA GLY A 200 12.95 -6.23 -1.61
C GLY A 200 11.66 -6.59 -0.86
N PRO A 201 10.83 -7.48 -1.43
CA PRO A 201 9.51 -7.78 -0.90
C PRO A 201 9.49 -8.67 0.36
N SER A 202 10.63 -9.23 0.79
CA SER A 202 10.70 -10.16 1.92
C SER A 202 10.21 -9.58 3.26
N ALA A 203 10.26 -8.26 3.42
CA ALA A 203 9.76 -7.55 4.60
C ALA A 203 8.33 -7.01 4.42
N CYS A 204 7.64 -7.32 3.32
CA CYS A 204 6.35 -6.72 2.96
C CYS A 204 5.14 -7.63 3.22
N ASN A 205 5.28 -8.65 4.07
CA ASN A 205 4.17 -9.53 4.43
C ASN A 205 3.28 -8.88 5.50
N THR A 206 2.40 -7.96 5.07
CA THR A 206 1.42 -7.29 5.94
C THR A 206 0.31 -8.22 6.40
N TRP A 207 0.06 -9.32 5.68
CA TRP A 207 -0.98 -10.30 5.99
C TRP A 207 -0.65 -11.13 7.25
N LYS A 208 0.63 -11.35 7.54
CA LYS A 208 1.10 -11.94 8.81
C LYS A 208 1.30 -10.92 9.95
N ALA A 209 1.15 -9.64 9.68
CA ALA A 209 1.43 -8.61 10.68
C ALA A 209 0.35 -8.55 11.77
N SER A 210 0.73 -8.12 12.97
CA SER A 210 -0.21 -7.87 14.06
C SER A 210 -1.18 -6.74 13.70
N ALA A 211 -2.38 -6.77 14.26
CA ALA A 211 -3.41 -5.74 14.03
C ALA A 211 -2.89 -4.31 14.28
N SER A 212 -2.04 -4.11 15.29
CA SER A 212 -1.44 -2.79 15.59
C SER A 212 -0.56 -2.21 14.47
N LYS A 213 -0.01 -3.07 13.60
CA LYS A 213 0.81 -2.66 12.44
C LYS A 213 -0.02 -2.46 11.17
N VAL A 214 -1.31 -2.74 11.24
CA VAL A 214 -2.27 -2.59 10.14
C VAL A 214 -3.56 -1.91 10.59
N ALA A 215 -3.48 -1.19 11.72
CA ALA A 215 -4.52 -0.32 12.26
C ALA A 215 -4.40 1.08 11.67
#